data_AF-A0A7T7ANK5-F1
#
_entry.id   AF-A0A7T7ANK5-F1
#
_cell.length_a   1.000
_cell.length_b   1.000
_cell.length_c   1.000
_cell.angle_alpha   90.00
_cell.angle_beta   90.00
_cell.angle_gamma   90.00
#
_symmetry.space_group_name_H-M   'P 1'
#
loop_
_entity.id
_entity.type
_entity.pdbx_description
1 polymer ?
#
loop_
_entity_poly.entity_id
_entity_poly.type
_entity_poly.pdbx_seq_one_letter_code
_entity_poly.pdbx_strand_id
1 'polypeptide(L)'
;MEKEILTIREKHENFGYRRIYGELKKLGLKINKKKVQRLVQKLKLQVISFTRKSRKYSSYKGKVGKIAKNKLNRRFNTSIIHQKITTDATEFKYYKRDKN
;
A
#
# COMPACT_ATOMS: atom_id res chain seq x y z
N MET A 1 -11.36 22.92 -20.67
CA MET A 1 -11.32 21.79 -19.72
C MET A 1 -10.19 20.81 -19.96
N GLU A 2 -10.22 19.97 -21.00
CA GLU A 2 -9.11 19.04 -21.26
C GLU A 2 -7.79 19.80 -21.52
N LYS A 3 -7.86 20.91 -22.28
CA LYS A 3 -6.73 21.82 -22.51
C LYS A 3 -6.13 22.38 -21.20
N GLU A 4 -6.96 22.88 -20.28
CA GLU A 4 -6.47 23.41 -18.99
C GLU A 4 -5.82 22.34 -18.12
N ILE A 5 -6.37 21.11 -18.13
CA ILE A 5 -5.77 19.98 -17.43
C ILE A 5 -4.39 19.68 -18.00
N LEU A 6 -4.22 19.73 -19.33
CA LEU A 6 -2.93 19.58 -20.00
C LEU A 6 -1.96 20.70 -19.63
N THR A 7 -2.40 21.96 -19.63
CA THR A 7 -1.56 23.10 -19.23
C THR A 7 -1.09 23.00 -17.77
N ILE A 8 -1.98 22.58 -16.85
CA ILE A 8 -1.60 22.33 -15.45
C ILE A 8 -0.60 21.17 -15.36
N ARG A 9 -0.78 20.14 -16.20
CA ARG A 9 0.09 18.95 -16.22
C ARG A 9 1.48 19.27 -16.79
N GLU A 10 1.58 20.13 -17.79
CA GLU A 10 2.86 20.62 -18.32
C GLU A 10 3.66 21.39 -17.27
N LYS A 11 2.98 22.24 -16.48
CA LYS A 11 3.63 22.95 -15.35
C LYS A 11 3.98 22.01 -14.20
N HIS A 12 3.18 20.97 -13.97
CA HIS A 12 3.30 20.07 -12.83
C HIS A 12 3.11 18.60 -13.23
N GLU A 13 4.19 17.97 -13.69
CA GLU A 13 4.21 16.61 -14.22
C GLU A 13 3.71 15.55 -13.21
N ASN A 14 3.82 15.79 -11.91
CA ASN A 14 3.44 14.81 -10.87
C ASN A 14 2.06 15.05 -10.24
N PHE A 15 1.25 15.96 -10.78
CA PHE A 15 -0.05 16.28 -10.20
C PHE A 15 -1.11 15.25 -10.55
N GLY A 16 -1.58 14.50 -9.55
CA GLY A 16 -2.77 13.67 -9.69
C GLY A 16 -4.07 14.51 -9.72
N TYR A 17 -5.19 13.86 -10.04
CA TYR A 17 -6.49 14.52 -10.22
C TYR A 17 -6.93 15.40 -9.04
N ARG A 18 -6.52 15.07 -7.79
CA ARG A 18 -6.83 15.88 -6.61
C ARG A 18 -6.13 17.24 -6.62
N ARG A 19 -4.87 17.28 -7.05
CA ARG A 19 -4.09 18.53 -7.15
C ARG A 19 -4.53 19.36 -8.35
N ILE A 20 -4.79 18.70 -9.49
CA ILE A 20 -5.38 19.34 -10.68
C ILE A 20 -6.72 20.00 -10.32
N TYR A 21 -7.57 19.30 -9.57
CA TYR A 21 -8.84 19.89 -9.10
C TYR A 21 -8.64 21.14 -8.23
N GLY A 22 -7.62 21.14 -7.36
CA GLY A 22 -7.27 22.31 -6.54
C GLY A 22 -6.85 23.51 -7.37
N GLU A 23 -5.99 23.31 -8.38
CA GLU A 23 -5.56 24.37 -9.30
C GLU A 23 -6.72 24.92 -10.13
N LEU A 24 -7.60 24.05 -10.65
CA LEU A 24 -8.81 24.49 -11.36
C LEU A 24 -9.72 25.33 -10.44
N LYS A 25 -9.82 24.97 -9.16
CA LYS A 25 -10.60 25.75 -8.19
C LYS A 25 -9.96 27.12 -7.89
N LYS A 26 -8.63 27.21 -7.84
CA LYS A 26 -7.90 28.48 -7.68
C LYS A 26 -8.11 29.42 -8.88
N LEU A 27 -8.25 28.85 -10.07
CA LEU A 27 -8.61 29.59 -11.29
C LEU A 27 -10.09 30.03 -11.34
N GLY A 28 -10.86 29.79 -10.26
CA GLY A 28 -12.27 30.19 -10.17
C GLY A 28 -13.26 29.23 -10.85
N LEU A 29 -12.80 28.08 -11.35
CA LEU A 29 -13.66 27.17 -12.11
C LEU A 29 -14.49 26.27 -11.18
N LYS A 30 -15.81 26.36 -11.30
CA LYS A 30 -16.76 25.59 -10.47
C LYS A 30 -17.02 24.22 -11.10
N ILE A 31 -16.19 23.25 -10.73
CA ILE A 31 -16.20 21.90 -11.34
C ILE A 31 -16.31 20.82 -10.28
N ASN A 32 -16.98 19.72 -10.60
CA ASN A 32 -17.01 18.57 -9.71
C ASN A 32 -15.70 17.76 -9.80
N LYS A 33 -15.12 17.40 -8.66
CA LYS A 33 -13.95 16.52 -8.53
C LYS A 33 -14.10 15.22 -9.35
N LYS A 34 -15.30 14.62 -9.42
CA LYS A 34 -15.55 13.40 -10.21
C LYS A 34 -15.35 13.63 -11.72
N LYS A 35 -15.70 14.82 -12.23
CA LYS A 35 -15.51 15.19 -13.63
C LYS A 35 -14.02 15.32 -13.96
N VAL A 36 -13.24 15.97 -13.08
CA VAL A 36 -11.77 16.06 -13.23
C VAL A 36 -11.14 14.67 -13.23
N GLN A 37 -11.56 13.78 -12.33
CA GLN A 37 -11.05 12.41 -12.29
C GLN A 37 -11.32 11.64 -13.59
N ARG A 38 -12.56 11.71 -14.13
CA ARG A 38 -12.90 11.08 -15.41
C ARG A 38 -12.06 11.61 -16.57
N LEU A 39 -11.84 12.93 -16.64
CA LEU A 39 -11.01 13.53 -17.69
C LEU A 39 -9.54 13.12 -17.58
N VAL A 40 -8.98 13.10 -16.37
CA VAL A 40 -7.60 12.64 -16.14
C VAL A 40 -7.42 11.17 -16.54
N GLN A 41 -8.43 10.31 -16.28
CA GLN A 41 -8.43 8.92 -16.73
C GLN A 41 -8.55 8.79 -18.26
N LYS A 42 -9.46 9.54 -18.88
CA LYS A 42 -9.63 9.59 -20.34
C LYS A 42 -8.34 10.00 -21.06
N LEU A 43 -7.63 10.99 -20.52
CA LEU A 43 -6.35 11.48 -21.05
C LEU A 43 -5.14 10.61 -20.66
N LYS A 44 -5.35 9.51 -19.92
CA LYS A 44 -4.28 8.61 -19.42
C LYS A 44 -3.20 9.32 -18.58
N LEU A 45 -3.56 10.43 -17.90
CA LEU A 45 -2.64 11.23 -17.06
C LEU A 45 -2.62 10.76 -15.59
N GLN A 46 -2.93 9.50 -15.35
CA GLN A 46 -3.05 8.96 -13.99
C GLN A 46 -1.65 8.74 -13.41
N VAL A 47 -1.37 9.36 -12.26
CA VAL A 47 -0.06 9.26 -11.60
C VAL A 47 0.11 7.87 -10.97
N ILE A 48 1.13 7.13 -11.41
CA ILE A 48 1.45 5.76 -10.94
C ILE A 48 2.76 5.74 -10.13
N SER A 49 3.54 6.82 -10.13
CA SER A 49 4.87 6.89 -9.52
C SER A 49 4.89 6.61 -8.01
N PHE A 50 3.82 6.95 -7.29
CA PHE A 50 3.73 6.81 -5.82
C PHE A 50 2.72 5.75 -5.34
N THR A 51 2.08 4.98 -6.22
CA THR A 51 1.07 3.98 -5.80
C THR A 51 1.69 2.73 -5.20
N ARG A 52 2.90 2.36 -5.61
CA ARG A 52 3.64 1.28 -4.98
C ARG A 52 4.39 1.87 -3.80
N LYS A 53 4.06 1.46 -2.57
CA LYS A 53 4.96 1.62 -1.42
C LYS A 53 6.33 1.17 -1.89
N SER A 54 7.28 2.09 -2.06
CA SER A 54 8.67 1.72 -2.21
C SER A 54 8.98 0.74 -1.06
N ARG A 55 9.52 -0.40 -1.46
CA ARG A 55 9.59 -1.67 -0.73
C ARG A 55 9.65 -1.50 0.78
N LYS A 56 8.71 -2.12 1.52
CA LYS A 56 8.88 -2.34 2.97
C LYS A 56 10.24 -3.00 3.16
N TYR A 57 11.10 -2.41 3.98
CA TYR A 57 12.39 -3.02 4.31
C TYR A 57 12.16 -4.46 4.78
N SER A 58 12.85 -5.40 4.16
CA SER A 58 12.77 -6.83 4.44
C SER A 58 14.18 -7.33 4.70
N SER A 59 14.53 -7.50 5.97
CA SER A 59 15.77 -8.19 6.38
C SER A 59 15.73 -9.70 6.14
N TYR A 60 14.55 -10.23 5.79
CA TYR A 60 14.38 -11.63 5.43
C TYR A 60 15.16 -11.94 4.15
N LYS A 61 16.27 -12.67 4.31
CA LYS A 61 17.18 -13.08 3.23
C LYS A 61 16.62 -14.21 2.32
N GLY A 62 15.32 -14.49 2.39
CA GLY A 62 14.70 -15.63 1.72
C GLY A 62 14.78 -16.91 2.57
N LYS A 63 14.66 -18.08 1.91
CA LYS A 63 14.70 -19.39 2.56
C LYS A 63 16.14 -19.72 3.01
N VAL A 64 16.51 -19.28 4.20
CA VAL A 64 17.80 -19.59 4.82
C VAL A 64 17.69 -20.89 5.61
N GLY A 65 18.54 -21.87 5.31
CA GLY A 65 18.62 -23.14 6.04
C GLY A 65 17.65 -24.25 5.58
N LYS A 66 17.67 -25.37 6.30
CA LYS A 66 16.83 -26.54 6.04
C LYS A 66 15.45 -26.34 6.66
N ILE A 67 14.43 -26.14 5.82
CA ILE A 67 13.03 -26.10 6.27
C ILE A 67 12.57 -27.51 6.64
N ALA A 68 12.07 -27.67 7.87
CA ALA A 68 11.42 -28.91 8.30
C ALA A 68 10.13 -29.17 7.50
N LYS A 69 9.84 -30.43 7.19
CA LYS A 69 8.61 -30.81 6.47
C LYS A 69 7.38 -30.41 7.28
N ASN A 70 6.37 -29.85 6.62
CA ASN A 70 5.07 -29.56 7.23
C ASN A 70 4.35 -30.89 7.56
N LYS A 71 4.47 -31.35 8.81
CA LYS A 71 3.83 -32.59 9.27
C LYS A 71 2.31 -32.42 9.44
N LEU A 72 1.88 -31.21 9.79
CA LEU A 72 0.50 -30.94 10.18
C LEU A 72 -0.41 -30.76 8.96
N ASN A 73 0.06 -30.05 7.92
CA ASN A 73 -0.68 -29.82 6.67
C ASN A 73 -2.14 -29.38 6.92
N ARG A 74 -2.35 -28.46 7.89
CA ARG A 74 -3.66 -27.97 8.34
C ARG A 74 -4.62 -29.05 8.89
N ARG A 75 -4.13 -30.24 9.22
CA ARG A 75 -4.90 -31.30 9.88
C ARG A 75 -4.88 -31.07 11.39
N PHE A 76 -5.76 -30.23 11.91
CA PHE A 76 -5.84 -29.95 13.35
C PHE A 76 -6.65 -31.01 14.12
N ASN A 77 -7.67 -31.59 13.50
CA ASN A 77 -8.54 -32.57 14.15
C ASN A 77 -7.86 -33.94 14.27
N THR A 78 -8.05 -34.62 15.40
CA THR A 78 -7.64 -36.00 15.68
C THR A 78 -8.63 -36.69 16.61
N SER A 79 -8.79 -38.00 16.45
CA SER A 79 -9.60 -38.84 17.35
C SER A 79 -8.86 -39.20 18.64
N ILE A 80 -7.52 -39.16 18.62
CA ILE A 80 -6.66 -39.50 19.75
C ILE A 80 -6.24 -38.22 20.46
N ILE A 81 -6.39 -38.22 21.79
CA ILE A 81 -5.96 -37.12 22.67
C ILE A 81 -4.43 -36.98 22.60
N HIS A 82 -3.93 -35.75 22.56
CA HIS A 82 -2.49 -35.41 22.50
C HIS A 82 -1.71 -35.95 21.29
N GLN A 83 -2.38 -36.43 20.24
CA GLN A 83 -1.71 -36.92 19.03
C GLN A 83 -0.95 -35.81 18.27
N LYS A 84 -1.39 -34.56 18.39
CA LYS A 84 -0.77 -33.39 17.76
C LYS A 84 -0.59 -32.31 18.81
N ILE A 85 0.67 -31.95 19.09
CA ILE A 85 1.04 -30.86 19.98
C ILE A 85 1.88 -29.89 19.16
N THR A 86 1.51 -28.61 19.19
CA THR A 86 2.22 -27.53 18.51
C THR A 86 2.62 -26.49 19.53
N THR A 87 3.86 -26.03 19.43
CA THR A 87 4.36 -24.90 20.20
C THR A 87 4.69 -23.76 19.24
N ASP A 88 4.22 -22.57 19.55
CA ASP A 88 4.59 -21.34 18.87
C ASP A 88 5.56 -20.53 19.74
N ALA A 89 6.48 -19.83 19.08
CA ALA A 89 7.38 -18.89 19.73
C ALA A 89 6.94 -17.47 19.35
N THR A 90 6.57 -16.68 20.34
CA THR A 90 6.19 -15.28 20.15
C THR A 90 7.25 -14.39 20.80
N GLU A 91 7.84 -13.48 20.01
CA GLU A 91 8.77 -12.47 20.52
C GLU A 91 7.98 -11.32 21.14
N PHE A 92 8.23 -11.04 22.43
CA PHE A 92 7.67 -9.90 23.12
C PHE A 92 8.71 -8.80 23.26
N LYS A 93 8.36 -7.59 22.80
CA LYS A 93 9.19 -6.41 23.04
C LYS A 93 8.98 -5.92 24.46
N TYR A 94 10.03 -6.02 25.27
CA TYR A 94 10.04 -5.46 26.62
C TYR A 94 10.71 -4.09 26.59
N TYR A 95 9.97 -3.05 26.98
CA TYR A 95 10.49 -1.69 27.13
C TYR A 95 10.72 -1.41 28.60
N LYS A 96 11.97 -1.15 29.01
CA LYS A 96 12.23 -0.50 30.29
C LYS A 96 11.79 0.95 30.16
N ARG A 97 10.93 1.44 31.07
CA ARG A 97 10.70 2.88 31.20
C ARG A 97 11.99 3.49 31.74
N ASP A 98 12.53 4.46 31.02
CA ASP A 98 13.56 5.33 31.59
C ASP A 98 12.95 6.05 32.80
N LYS A 99 13.68 6.02 33.92
CA LYS A 99 13.34 6.82 35.10
C LYS A 99 13.78 8.26 34.83
N ASN A 100 12.98 9.02 34.11
CA ASN A 100 13.03 10.49 34.09
C ASN A 100 11.60 11.02 34.02
#